data_AF-A0AAV0GW72-F1
#
_entry.id   AF-A0AAV0GW72-F1
#
_cell.length_a   1.000
_cell.length_b   1.000
_cell.length_c   1.000
_cell.angle_alpha   90.00
_cell.angle_beta   90.00
_cell.angle_gamma   90.00
#
_symmetry.space_group_name_H-M   'P 1'
#
loop_
_entity.id
_entity.type
_entity.pdbx_description
1 polymer ?
#
loop_
_entity_poly.entity_id
_entity_poly.type
_entity_poly.pdbx_seq_one_letter_code
_entity_poly.pdbx_strand_id
1 'polypeptide(L)'
;MPNLVLSVLVAFIIPILLIATFPISGGHINPLVTFAAFLVGLTSLSKALIYILAQCLGGILGALALKAVVNGGIEKTFSLGGCTVNVVTPGPNGPITTGLGTSQALWLEIICGFIFLFASVWMAFDGRQVRALGRVTVCVIIGVVLGVLVFASTTVTATKGYAGAGFNPARCLGPAIVRGGHLWDGHWVFWIGPAVAAVAFALYVKIIPREHFHEIE
;
A
#
# COMPACT_ATOMS: atom_id res chain seq x y z
N MET A 1 -6.09 15.58 -14.66
CA MET A 1 -6.05 14.14 -14.35
C MET A 1 -5.40 13.90 -12.99
N PRO A 2 -6.09 14.15 -11.87
CA PRO A 2 -5.49 14.05 -10.53
C PRO A 2 -4.93 12.66 -10.22
N ASN A 3 -5.61 11.60 -10.69
CA ASN A 3 -5.20 10.22 -10.46
C ASN A 3 -3.91 9.85 -11.21
N LEU A 4 -3.69 10.38 -12.42
CA LEU A 4 -2.43 10.19 -13.15
C LEU A 4 -1.27 10.88 -12.42
N VAL A 5 -1.48 12.13 -11.97
CA VAL A 5 -0.45 12.86 -11.20
C VAL A 5 -0.10 12.10 -9.92
N LEU A 6 -1.09 11.62 -9.16
CA LEU A 6 -0.86 10.81 -7.98
C LEU A 6 -0.02 9.56 -8.30
N SER A 7 -0.39 8.83 -9.36
CA SER A 7 0.27 7.59 -9.76
C SER A 7 1.74 7.81 -10.15
N VAL A 8 2.01 8.89 -10.89
CA VAL A 8 3.36 9.30 -11.28
C VAL A 8 4.17 9.71 -10.05
N LEU A 9 3.59 10.51 -9.14
CA LEU A 9 4.27 10.92 -7.91
C LEU A 9 4.62 9.71 -7.03
N VAL A 10 3.72 8.73 -6.90
CA VAL A 10 3.99 7.47 -6.19
C VAL A 10 5.18 6.74 -6.83
N ALA A 11 5.24 6.67 -8.16
CA ALA A 11 6.32 6.00 -8.88
C ALA A 11 7.70 6.61 -8.62
N PHE A 12 7.78 7.92 -8.33
CA PHE A 12 9.04 8.62 -8.04
C PHE A 12 9.36 8.72 -6.54
N ILE A 13 8.37 9.00 -5.70
CA ILE A 13 8.57 9.23 -4.26
C ILE A 13 8.93 7.93 -3.54
N ILE A 14 8.25 6.82 -3.88
CA ILE A 14 8.46 5.55 -3.18
C ILE A 14 9.90 5.05 -3.33
N PRO A 15 10.51 4.99 -4.53
CA PRO A 15 11.91 4.59 -4.68
C PRO A 15 12.87 5.45 -3.85
N ILE A 16 12.64 6.77 -3.78
CA ILE A 16 13.48 7.69 -3.00
C ILE A 16 13.40 7.34 -1.52
N LEU A 17 12.19 7.14 -0.99
CA LEU A 17 11.99 6.75 0.41
C LEU A 17 12.59 5.38 0.71
N LEU A 18 12.46 4.42 -0.22
CA LEU A 18 13.06 3.10 -0.10
C LEU A 18 14.58 3.22 -0.05
N ILE A 19 15.23 3.91 -0.99
CA ILE A 19 16.69 4.08 -1.00
C ILE A 19 17.18 4.73 0.31
N ALA A 20 16.47 5.72 0.84
CA ALA A 20 16.83 6.38 2.09
C ALA A 20 16.69 5.47 3.32
N THR A 21 15.68 4.59 3.35
CA THR A 21 15.34 3.79 4.54
C THR A 21 15.84 2.34 4.48
N PHE A 22 16.21 1.85 3.30
CA PHE A 22 16.65 0.48 3.06
C PHE A 22 17.89 0.09 3.87
N PRO A 23 18.97 0.89 3.97
CA PRO A 23 20.15 0.51 4.74
C PRO A 23 19.91 0.36 6.25
N ILE A 24 18.84 0.96 6.77
CA ILE A 24 18.55 1.03 8.20
C ILE A 24 17.53 -0.04 8.59
N SER A 25 16.42 -0.14 7.85
CA SER A 25 15.25 -0.93 8.22
C SER A 25 14.85 -1.99 7.19
N GLY A 26 15.53 -2.04 6.03
CA GLY A 26 15.08 -2.81 4.87
C GLY A 26 13.99 -2.09 4.05
N GLY A 27 13.58 -0.88 4.47
CA GLY A 27 12.66 -0.04 3.69
C GLY A 27 11.26 -0.63 3.56
N HIS A 28 10.74 -1.30 4.60
CA HIS A 28 9.42 -1.93 4.49
C HIS A 28 8.30 -0.91 4.28
N ILE A 29 8.31 0.17 5.07
CA ILE A 29 7.38 1.34 5.02
C ILE A 29 5.88 1.00 4.85
N ASN A 30 5.49 -0.24 5.12
CA ASN A 30 4.19 -0.80 4.79
C ASN A 30 3.93 -2.08 5.63
N PRO A 31 2.82 -2.16 6.37
CA PRO A 31 2.44 -3.36 7.09
C PRO A 31 2.24 -4.60 6.21
N LEU A 32 1.77 -4.43 4.96
CA LEU A 32 1.67 -5.52 3.97
C LEU A 32 3.04 -6.17 3.72
N VAL A 33 4.04 -5.34 3.40
CA VAL A 33 5.41 -5.79 3.11
C VAL A 33 6.02 -6.44 4.35
N THR A 34 5.82 -5.84 5.51
CA THR A 34 6.34 -6.34 6.79
C THR A 34 5.73 -7.70 7.15
N PHE A 35 4.42 -7.85 6.98
CA PHE A 35 3.74 -9.09 7.27
C PHE A 35 4.13 -10.18 6.26
N ALA A 36 4.26 -9.85 4.97
CA ALA A 36 4.79 -10.77 3.97
C ALA A 36 6.22 -11.23 4.31
N ALA A 37 7.12 -10.31 4.67
CA ALA A 37 8.49 -10.61 5.10
C ALA A 37 8.53 -11.56 6.31
N PHE A 38 7.63 -11.37 7.27
CA PHE A 38 7.46 -12.29 8.40
C PHE A 38 7.01 -13.68 7.94
N LEU A 39 5.98 -13.79 7.11
CA LEU A 39 5.44 -15.06 6.64
C LEU A 39 6.44 -15.88 5.79
N VAL A 40 7.32 -15.20 5.05
CA VAL A 40 8.39 -15.86 4.28
C VAL A 40 9.66 -16.13 5.11
N GLY A 41 9.70 -15.71 6.39
CA GLY A 41 10.80 -16.00 7.31
C GLY A 41 11.98 -15.03 7.27
N LEU A 42 11.83 -13.85 6.64
CA LEU A 42 12.88 -12.82 6.57
C LEU A 42 12.89 -11.89 7.79
N THR A 43 11.82 -11.85 8.57
CA THR A 43 11.69 -11.00 9.75
C THR A 43 11.03 -11.78 10.89
N SER A 44 11.52 -11.63 12.12
CA SER A 44 10.88 -12.27 13.28
C SER A 44 9.55 -11.59 13.64
N LEU A 45 8.65 -12.31 14.32
CA LEU A 45 7.35 -11.77 14.73
C LEU A 45 7.51 -10.47 15.54
N SER A 46 8.42 -10.45 16.52
CA SER A 46 8.63 -9.27 17.37
C SER A 46 9.07 -8.05 16.56
N LYS A 47 9.98 -8.22 15.59
CA LYS A 47 10.40 -7.13 14.71
C LYS A 47 9.26 -6.67 13.80
N ALA A 48 8.47 -7.61 13.26
CA ALA A 48 7.32 -7.29 12.43
C ALA A 48 6.28 -6.44 13.18
N LEU A 49 5.99 -6.79 14.44
CA LEU A 49 5.08 -6.01 15.28
C LEU A 49 5.62 -4.59 15.54
N ILE A 50 6.90 -4.44 15.88
CA ILE A 50 7.54 -3.12 16.07
C ILE A 50 7.44 -2.30 14.79
N TYR A 51 7.73 -2.91 13.64
CA TYR A 51 7.66 -2.23 12.34
C TYR A 51 6.24 -1.75 12.02
N ILE A 52 5.23 -2.61 12.20
CA ILE A 52 3.83 -2.26 11.91
C ILE A 52 3.37 -1.11 12.82
N LEU A 53 3.71 -1.15 14.11
CA LEU A 53 3.37 -0.07 15.05
C LEU A 53 4.06 1.25 14.66
N ALA A 54 5.36 1.21 14.36
CA ALA A 54 6.12 2.38 13.93
C ALA A 54 5.58 2.96 12.61
N GLN A 55 5.21 2.10 11.66
CA GLN A 55 4.61 2.52 10.38
C GLN A 55 3.25 3.18 10.59
N CYS A 56 2.40 2.63 11.47
CA CYS A 56 1.11 3.22 11.80
C CYS A 56 1.27 4.59 12.46
N LEU A 57 2.19 4.72 13.43
CA LEU A 57 2.51 6.00 14.05
C LEU A 57 3.02 7.02 13.01
N GLY A 58 3.93 6.60 12.12
CA GLY A 58 4.41 7.44 11.03
C GLY A 58 3.29 7.90 10.09
N GLY A 59 2.34 7.02 9.76
CA GLY A 59 1.16 7.36 8.96
C GLY A 59 0.27 8.40 9.63
N ILE A 60 0.05 8.29 10.94
CA ILE A 60 -0.72 9.27 11.74
C ILE A 60 0.01 10.61 11.75
N LEU A 61 1.31 10.63 12.06
CA LEU A 61 2.11 11.85 12.09
C LEU A 61 2.17 12.52 10.71
N GLY A 62 2.28 11.75 9.63
CA GLY A 62 2.22 12.28 8.26
C GLY A 62 0.88 12.93 7.93
N ALA A 63 -0.24 12.31 8.36
CA ALA A 63 -1.57 12.89 8.18
C ALA A 63 -1.77 14.18 9.01
N LEU A 64 -1.24 14.23 10.25
CA LEU A 64 -1.23 15.44 11.08
C LEU A 64 -0.40 16.56 10.43
N ALA A 65 0.79 16.24 9.93
CA ALA A 65 1.65 17.20 9.25
C ALA A 65 0.96 17.77 8.01
N LEU A 66 0.29 16.92 7.21
CA LEU A 66 -0.49 17.39 6.06
C LEU A 66 -1.63 18.31 6.50
N LYS A 67 -2.39 17.94 7.53
CA LYS A 67 -3.50 18.75 8.07
C LYS A 67 -3.04 20.12 8.55
N ALA A 68 -1.83 20.23 9.11
CA ALA A 68 -1.28 21.48 9.59
C ALA A 68 -0.94 22.48 8.47
N VAL A 69 -0.68 21.98 7.25
CA VAL A 69 -0.24 22.80 6.11
C VAL A 69 -1.39 23.13 5.14
N VAL A 70 -2.40 22.25 5.04
CA VAL A 70 -3.51 22.44 4.11
C VAL A 70 -4.70 23.14 4.76
N ASN A 71 -5.45 23.91 3.96
CA ASN A 71 -6.70 24.49 4.44
C ASN A 71 -7.84 23.43 4.51
N GLY A 72 -8.92 23.77 5.22
CA GLY A 72 -10.07 22.88 5.41
C GLY A 72 -10.78 22.46 4.11
N GLY A 73 -10.66 23.25 3.03
CA GLY A 73 -11.20 22.88 1.72
C GLY A 73 -10.43 21.72 1.08
N ILE A 74 -9.09 21.79 1.12
CA ILE A 74 -8.20 20.72 0.62
C ILE A 74 -8.35 19.47 1.51
N GLU A 75 -8.41 19.63 2.83
CA GLU A 75 -8.65 18.52 3.78
C GLU A 75 -9.92 17.75 3.42
N LYS A 76 -11.03 18.45 3.15
CA LYS A 76 -12.30 17.82 2.78
C LYS A 76 -12.27 17.18 1.40
N THR A 77 -11.66 17.85 0.43
CA THR A 77 -11.64 17.41 -0.98
C THR A 77 -10.80 16.15 -1.18
N PHE A 78 -9.64 16.06 -0.54
CA PHE A 78 -8.70 14.95 -0.72
C PHE A 78 -8.65 13.99 0.47
N SER A 79 -9.47 14.22 1.50
CA SER A 79 -9.51 13.42 2.72
C SER A 79 -8.14 13.18 3.38
N LEU A 80 -7.25 14.17 3.34
CA LEU A 80 -5.84 14.06 3.77
C LEU A 80 -5.10 12.88 3.10
N GLY A 81 -5.49 12.57 1.87
CA GLY A 81 -4.98 11.42 1.11
C GLY A 81 -5.49 10.08 1.63
N GLY A 82 -6.49 10.01 2.51
CA GLY A 82 -7.01 8.76 3.08
C GLY A 82 -7.56 7.75 2.05
N CYS A 83 -7.66 6.49 2.46
CA CYS A 83 -8.24 5.43 1.64
C CYS A 83 -9.76 5.40 1.83
N THR A 84 -10.50 5.49 0.74
CA THR A 84 -11.97 5.57 0.75
C THR A 84 -12.56 4.48 -0.13
N VAL A 85 -13.47 3.68 0.42
CA VAL A 85 -14.24 2.67 -0.33
C VAL A 85 -15.45 3.32 -1.01
N ASN A 86 -16.19 4.11 -0.24
CA ASN A 86 -17.32 4.88 -0.71
C ASN A 86 -17.51 6.16 0.13
N VAL A 87 -18.32 7.08 -0.38
CA VAL A 87 -18.70 8.31 0.29
C VAL A 87 -20.20 8.50 0.20
N VAL A 88 -20.80 9.07 1.24
CA VAL A 88 -22.19 9.52 1.21
C VAL A 88 -22.24 10.98 0.77
N THR A 89 -22.95 11.26 -0.32
CA THR A 89 -23.13 12.61 -0.88
C THR A 89 -24.61 13.00 -0.93
N PRO A 90 -24.94 14.30 -0.90
CA PRO A 90 -26.31 14.75 -1.12
C PRO A 90 -26.80 14.38 -2.53
N GLY A 91 -27.98 13.78 -2.63
CA GLY A 91 -28.65 13.45 -3.89
C GLY A 91 -30.05 14.08 -3.97
N PRO A 92 -30.70 13.98 -5.15
CA PRO A 92 -32.01 14.62 -5.40
C PRO A 92 -33.12 14.18 -4.44
N ASN A 93 -33.04 12.94 -3.95
CA ASN A 93 -34.05 12.32 -3.07
C ASN A 93 -33.48 11.93 -1.69
N GLY A 94 -32.42 12.60 -1.25
CA GLY A 94 -31.71 12.28 -0.01
C GLY A 94 -30.27 11.82 -0.24
N PRO A 95 -29.57 11.36 0.81
CA PRO A 95 -28.18 10.94 0.72
C PRO A 95 -28.01 9.72 -0.21
N ILE A 96 -27.01 9.78 -1.09
CA ILE A 96 -26.63 8.68 -1.99
C ILE A 96 -25.21 8.22 -1.69
N THR A 97 -24.98 6.91 -1.68
CA THR A 97 -23.64 6.34 -1.53
C THR A 97 -22.99 6.23 -2.91
N THR A 98 -21.86 6.90 -3.09
CA THR A 98 -21.06 6.87 -4.32
C THR A 98 -19.72 6.21 -4.01
N GLY A 99 -19.36 5.15 -4.74
CA GLY A 99 -18.12 4.40 -4.48
C GLY A 99 -18.22 2.96 -4.99
N LEU A 100 -17.28 2.13 -4.54
CA LEU A 100 -17.32 0.69 -4.80
C LEU A 100 -18.09 -0.05 -3.71
N GLY A 101 -18.61 -1.22 -4.07
CA GLY A 101 -19.05 -2.20 -3.08
C GLY A 101 -17.87 -2.68 -2.24
N THR A 102 -18.08 -2.90 -0.94
CA THR A 102 -17.02 -3.34 -0.01
C THR A 102 -16.36 -4.64 -0.47
N SER A 103 -17.12 -5.56 -1.08
CA SER A 103 -16.57 -6.81 -1.64
C SER A 103 -15.66 -6.57 -2.84
N GLN A 104 -16.02 -5.63 -3.73
CA GLN A 104 -15.19 -5.26 -4.89
C GLN A 104 -13.88 -4.59 -4.44
N ALA A 105 -13.97 -3.68 -3.47
CA ALA A 105 -12.79 -3.06 -2.87
C ALA A 105 -11.88 -4.09 -2.21
N LEU A 106 -12.44 -5.09 -1.52
CA LEU A 106 -11.68 -6.19 -0.92
C LEU A 106 -10.93 -7.01 -1.98
N TRP A 107 -11.60 -7.41 -3.05
CA TRP A 107 -10.94 -8.13 -4.14
C TRP A 107 -9.84 -7.31 -4.81
N LEU A 108 -10.06 -6.01 -5.00
CA LEU A 108 -9.03 -5.12 -5.52
C LEU A 108 -7.81 -5.04 -4.59
N GLU A 109 -8.00 -4.89 -3.27
CA GLU A 109 -6.87 -4.93 -2.31
C GLU A 109 -6.11 -6.24 -2.39
N ILE A 110 -6.80 -7.37 -2.45
CA ILE A 110 -6.17 -8.70 -2.49
C ILE A 110 -5.35 -8.86 -3.77
N ILE A 111 -5.96 -8.59 -4.93
CA ILE A 111 -5.32 -8.80 -6.24
C ILE A 111 -4.16 -7.83 -6.42
N CYS A 112 -4.40 -6.54 -6.19
CA CYS A 112 -3.38 -5.51 -6.37
C CYS A 112 -2.26 -5.65 -5.32
N GLY A 113 -2.58 -6.03 -4.08
CA GLY A 113 -1.60 -6.33 -3.04
C GLY A 113 -0.72 -7.54 -3.38
N PHE A 114 -1.32 -8.61 -3.93
CA PHE A 114 -0.55 -9.77 -4.38
C PHE A 114 0.37 -9.41 -5.54
N ILE A 115 -0.12 -8.71 -6.56
CA ILE A 115 0.70 -8.27 -7.70
C ILE A 115 1.84 -7.36 -7.23
N PHE A 116 1.57 -6.44 -6.29
CA PHE A 116 2.61 -5.60 -5.71
C PHE A 116 3.71 -6.44 -5.05
N LEU A 117 3.35 -7.41 -4.21
CA LEU A 117 4.32 -8.30 -3.58
C LEU A 117 5.10 -9.13 -4.61
N PHE A 118 4.39 -9.77 -5.54
CA PHE A 118 4.95 -10.69 -6.52
C PHE A 118 5.83 -9.99 -7.56
N ALA A 119 5.33 -8.94 -8.21
CA ALA A 119 5.98 -8.28 -9.32
C ALA A 119 7.07 -7.28 -8.91
N SER A 120 7.22 -7.00 -7.60
CA SER A 120 8.20 -6.02 -7.14
C SER A 120 8.92 -6.41 -5.85
N VAL A 121 8.20 -6.57 -4.73
CA VAL A 121 8.81 -6.78 -3.40
C VAL A 121 9.57 -8.09 -3.33
N TRP A 122 9.14 -9.12 -4.08
CA TRP A 122 9.84 -10.39 -4.15
C TRP A 122 11.29 -10.24 -4.63
N MET A 123 11.57 -9.33 -5.57
CA MET A 123 12.95 -9.03 -6.00
C MET A 123 13.79 -8.42 -4.88
N ALA A 124 13.19 -7.65 -3.96
CA ALA A 124 13.89 -7.14 -2.79
C ALA A 124 14.12 -8.23 -1.72
N PHE A 125 13.28 -9.26 -1.70
CA PHE A 125 13.42 -10.42 -0.82
C PHE A 125 14.45 -11.44 -1.35
N ASP A 126 14.72 -11.46 -2.65
CA ASP A 126 15.76 -12.29 -3.26
C ASP A 126 17.11 -11.54 -3.33
N GLY A 127 18.03 -11.91 -2.43
CA GLY A 127 19.37 -11.32 -2.38
C GLY A 127 20.17 -11.45 -3.68
N ARG A 128 19.91 -12.47 -4.51
CA ARG A 128 20.57 -12.63 -5.82
C ARG A 128 20.10 -11.56 -6.80
N GLN A 129 18.79 -11.28 -6.83
CA GLN A 129 18.22 -10.22 -7.66
C GLN A 129 18.74 -8.86 -7.24
N VAL A 130 18.82 -8.60 -5.93
CA VAL A 130 19.41 -7.35 -5.41
C VAL A 130 20.88 -7.21 -5.81
N ARG A 131 21.66 -8.30 -5.81
CA ARG A 131 23.07 -8.31 -6.23
C ARG A 131 23.23 -8.11 -7.74
N ALA A 132 22.38 -8.75 -8.55
CA ALA A 132 22.45 -8.69 -10.01
C ALA A 132 21.95 -7.35 -10.59
N LEU A 133 20.82 -6.85 -10.10
CA LEU A 133 20.18 -5.62 -10.61
C LEU A 133 20.64 -4.35 -9.90
N GLY A 134 21.16 -4.49 -8.68
CA GLY A 134 21.51 -3.36 -7.81
C GLY A 134 20.31 -2.80 -7.04
N ARG A 135 20.60 -2.28 -5.84
CA ARG A 135 19.58 -1.76 -4.90
C ARG A 135 18.71 -0.66 -5.48
N VAL A 136 19.30 0.28 -6.22
CA VAL A 136 18.57 1.42 -6.82
C VAL A 136 17.53 0.92 -7.82
N THR A 137 17.92 0.01 -8.73
CA THR A 137 17.02 -0.57 -9.73
C THR A 137 15.84 -1.30 -9.08
N VAL A 138 16.09 -2.12 -8.06
CA VAL A 138 15.03 -2.83 -7.33
C VAL A 138 14.06 -1.83 -6.67
N CYS A 139 14.57 -0.78 -6.02
CA CYS A 139 13.72 0.26 -5.42
C CYS A 139 12.89 1.01 -6.48
N VAL A 140 13.46 1.31 -7.65
CA VAL A 140 12.76 1.93 -8.78
C VAL A 140 11.63 1.03 -9.29
N ILE A 141 11.88 -0.26 -9.46
CA ILE A 141 10.87 -1.21 -9.91
C ILE A 141 9.69 -1.26 -8.91
N ILE A 142 9.96 -1.28 -7.60
CA ILE A 142 8.92 -1.23 -6.57
C ILE A 142 8.06 0.02 -6.70
N GLY A 143 8.67 1.19 -6.87
CA GLY A 143 7.95 2.43 -7.09
C GLY A 143 7.09 2.40 -8.34
N VAL A 144 7.67 2.03 -9.48
CA VAL A 144 6.99 2.00 -10.78
C VAL A 144 5.80 1.03 -10.74
N VAL A 145 5.98 -0.20 -10.23
CA VAL A 145 4.90 -1.17 -10.09
C VAL A 145 3.79 -0.62 -9.20
N LEU A 146 4.14 -0.02 -8.05
CA LEU A 146 3.14 0.57 -7.16
C LEU A 146 2.40 1.74 -7.84
N GLY A 147 3.11 2.61 -8.57
CA GLY A 147 2.50 3.70 -9.33
C GLY A 147 1.54 3.20 -10.42
N VAL A 148 1.91 2.15 -11.16
CA VAL A 148 1.04 1.51 -12.16
C VAL A 148 -0.20 0.90 -11.50
N LEU A 149 -0.06 0.25 -10.34
CA LEU A 149 -1.20 -0.33 -9.62
C LEU A 149 -2.13 0.75 -9.03
N VAL A 150 -1.58 1.87 -8.55
CA VAL A 150 -2.37 3.05 -8.17
C VAL A 150 -3.11 3.59 -9.39
N PHE A 151 -2.45 3.72 -10.53
CA PHE A 151 -3.09 4.16 -11.77
C PHE A 151 -4.23 3.24 -12.19
N ALA A 152 -3.98 1.93 -12.22
CA ALA A 152 -4.97 0.93 -12.57
C ALA A 152 -6.17 0.98 -11.62
N SER A 153 -5.93 0.89 -10.31
CA SER A 153 -7.02 0.84 -9.32
C SER A 153 -7.83 2.14 -9.23
N THR A 154 -7.24 3.30 -9.50
CA THR A 154 -7.94 4.60 -9.48
C THR A 154 -8.57 4.97 -10.82
N THR A 155 -7.83 4.81 -11.92
CA THR A 155 -8.20 5.35 -13.23
C THR A 155 -8.96 4.34 -14.07
N VAL A 156 -8.58 3.06 -14.03
CA VAL A 156 -9.28 2.01 -14.79
C VAL A 156 -10.61 1.65 -14.13
N THR A 157 -10.68 1.61 -12.79
CA THR A 157 -11.94 1.42 -12.08
C THR A 157 -12.91 2.60 -12.24
N ALA A 158 -12.39 3.81 -12.50
CA ALA A 158 -13.12 5.05 -12.81
C ALA A 158 -14.32 5.40 -11.89
N THR A 159 -14.37 4.82 -10.69
CA THR A 159 -15.52 4.93 -9.79
C THR A 159 -15.35 6.13 -8.88
N LYS A 160 -16.25 7.11 -8.99
CA LYS A 160 -16.26 8.28 -8.10
C LYS A 160 -16.43 7.83 -6.65
N GLY A 161 -15.78 8.53 -5.72
CA GLY A 161 -15.86 8.18 -4.29
C GLY A 161 -14.97 7.02 -3.86
N TYR A 162 -14.32 6.31 -4.79
CA TYR A 162 -13.29 5.32 -4.49
C TYR A 162 -11.90 5.95 -4.66
N ALA A 163 -11.00 5.73 -3.68
CA ALA A 163 -9.66 6.32 -3.67
C ALA A 163 -8.59 5.47 -4.38
N GLY A 164 -8.96 4.31 -4.93
CA GLY A 164 -8.01 3.31 -5.40
C GLY A 164 -7.62 2.32 -4.31
N ALA A 165 -6.89 1.28 -4.70
CA ALA A 165 -6.35 0.33 -3.73
C ALA A 165 -5.33 1.04 -2.83
N GLY A 166 -5.36 0.70 -1.55
CA GLY A 166 -4.54 1.28 -0.49
C GLY A 166 -3.17 0.64 -0.40
N PHE A 167 -3.07 -0.68 -0.59
CA PHE A 167 -1.84 -1.50 -0.51
C PHE A 167 -1.11 -1.49 0.83
N ASN A 168 -1.44 -0.53 1.69
CA ASN A 168 -0.66 -0.16 2.86
C ASN A 168 -1.62 0.22 4.00
N PRO A 169 -1.83 -0.70 4.96
CA PRO A 169 -2.74 -0.44 6.07
C PRO A 169 -2.38 0.81 6.87
N ALA A 170 -1.09 1.10 7.11
CA ALA A 170 -0.65 2.29 7.85
C ALA A 170 -0.95 3.60 7.11
N ARG A 171 -0.78 3.60 5.78
CA ARG A 171 -1.12 4.73 4.88
C ARG A 171 -2.63 4.99 4.83
N CYS A 172 -3.46 3.98 5.06
CA CYS A 172 -4.90 4.15 5.19
C CYS A 172 -5.32 4.58 6.61
N LEU A 173 -4.68 4.02 7.64
CA LEU A 173 -4.99 4.27 9.04
C LEU A 173 -4.73 5.71 9.46
N GLY A 174 -3.59 6.28 9.08
CA GLY A 174 -3.18 7.62 9.51
C GLY A 174 -4.25 8.69 9.25
N PRO A 175 -4.66 8.92 7.99
CA PRO A 175 -5.74 9.85 7.67
C PRO A 175 -7.08 9.48 8.31
N ALA A 176 -7.39 8.18 8.46
CA ALA A 176 -8.64 7.74 9.10
C ALA A 176 -8.72 8.16 10.58
N ILE A 177 -7.60 8.04 11.32
CA ILE A 177 -7.52 8.50 12.72
C ILE A 177 -7.61 10.03 12.80
N VAL A 178 -6.89 10.74 11.93
CA VAL A 178 -6.75 12.21 12.04
C VAL A 178 -7.98 12.97 11.53
N ARG A 179 -8.60 12.50 10.46
CA ARG A 179 -9.76 13.15 9.82
C ARG A 179 -11.08 12.53 10.25
N GLY A 180 -11.13 11.21 10.40
CA GLY A 180 -12.36 10.47 10.67
C GLY A 180 -13.39 10.53 9.55
N GLY A 181 -14.65 10.31 9.91
CA GLY A 181 -15.80 10.27 9.00
C GLY A 181 -15.75 9.06 8.07
N HIS A 182 -16.06 9.27 6.78
CA HIS A 182 -16.18 8.21 5.78
C HIS A 182 -14.92 7.34 5.58
N LEU A 183 -13.75 7.77 6.08
CA LEU A 183 -12.53 6.96 6.03
C LEU A 183 -12.60 5.70 6.92
N TRP A 184 -13.55 5.65 7.85
CA TRP A 184 -13.85 4.47 8.64
C TRP A 184 -14.82 3.51 7.94
N ASP A 185 -15.55 3.98 6.93
CA ASP A 185 -16.53 3.17 6.21
C ASP A 185 -15.82 2.11 5.35
N GLY A 186 -15.90 0.86 5.78
CA GLY A 186 -15.19 -0.25 5.14
C GLY A 186 -13.67 -0.27 5.41
N HIS A 187 -13.17 0.47 6.40
CA HIS A 187 -11.73 0.57 6.67
C HIS A 187 -11.01 -0.77 6.87
N TRP A 188 -11.72 -1.75 7.44
CA TRP A 188 -11.21 -3.11 7.65
C TRP A 188 -10.70 -3.78 6.36
N VAL A 189 -11.23 -3.38 5.19
CA VAL A 189 -10.79 -3.88 3.88
C VAL A 189 -9.30 -3.61 3.66
N PHE A 190 -8.82 -2.45 4.09
CA PHE A 190 -7.41 -2.06 3.96
C PHE A 190 -6.48 -2.80 4.92
N TRP A 191 -7.01 -3.67 5.78
CA TRP A 191 -6.24 -4.56 6.65
C TRP A 191 -6.36 -6.01 6.20
N ILE A 192 -7.60 -6.48 6.00
CA ILE A 192 -7.87 -7.86 5.61
C ILE A 192 -7.40 -8.14 4.20
N GLY A 193 -7.63 -7.23 3.24
CA GLY A 193 -7.20 -7.42 1.85
C GLY A 193 -5.69 -7.61 1.75
N PRO A 194 -4.87 -6.68 2.29
CA PRO A 194 -3.43 -6.86 2.34
C PRO A 194 -2.97 -8.10 3.13
N ALA A 195 -3.60 -8.44 4.26
CA ALA A 195 -3.24 -9.64 5.02
C ALA A 195 -3.45 -10.93 4.19
N VAL A 196 -4.58 -11.03 3.49
CA VAL A 196 -4.88 -12.16 2.59
C VAL A 196 -3.90 -12.19 1.42
N ALA A 197 -3.56 -11.05 0.83
CA ALA A 197 -2.55 -10.96 -0.23
C ALA A 197 -1.18 -11.45 0.24
N ALA A 198 -0.75 -11.09 1.46
CA ALA A 198 0.50 -11.56 2.06
C ALA A 198 0.52 -13.07 2.28
N VAL A 199 -0.61 -13.64 2.75
CA VAL A 199 -0.74 -15.10 2.92
C VAL A 199 -0.69 -15.80 1.56
N ALA A 200 -1.43 -15.32 0.56
CA ALA A 200 -1.40 -15.86 -0.79
C ALA A 200 0.02 -15.82 -1.39
N PHE A 201 0.73 -14.71 -1.22
CA PHE A 201 2.13 -14.56 -1.65
C PHE A 201 3.06 -15.54 -0.92
N ALA A 202 2.93 -15.69 0.41
CA ALA A 202 3.74 -16.63 1.17
C ALA A 202 3.49 -18.09 0.77
N LEU A 203 2.25 -18.46 0.47
CA LEU A 203 1.91 -19.79 -0.08
C LEU A 203 2.54 -19.99 -1.46
N TYR A 204 2.46 -18.99 -2.33
CA TYR A 204 3.11 -19.03 -3.64
C TYR A 204 4.63 -19.27 -3.52
N VAL A 205 5.32 -18.53 -2.65
CA VAL A 205 6.77 -18.69 -2.41
C VAL A 205 7.11 -20.10 -1.90
N LYS A 206 6.24 -20.73 -1.10
CA LYS A 206 6.46 -22.09 -0.60
C LYS A 206 6.31 -23.19 -1.66
N ILE A 207 5.54 -22.95 -2.72
CA ILE A 207 5.31 -23.93 -3.79
C ILE A 207 6.53 -23.99 -4.73
N ILE A 208 7.30 -22.90 -4.86
CA ILE A 208 8.48 -22.86 -5.73
C ILE A 208 9.64 -23.62 -5.07
N PRO A 209 10.25 -24.62 -5.74
CA PRO A 209 11.36 -25.38 -5.19
C PRO A 209 12.54 -24.48 -4.78
N ARG A 210 13.08 -24.74 -3.58
CA ARG A 210 14.27 -24.04 -3.06
C ARG A 210 15.54 -24.26 -3.91
N GLU A 211 15.54 -25.31 -4.72
CA GLU A 211 16.67 -25.71 -5.57
C GLU A 211 16.96 -24.71 -6.71
N HIS A 212 16.05 -23.77 -6.99
CA HIS A 212 16.33 -22.64 -7.90
C HIS A 212 17.16 -21.52 -7.25
N PHE A 213 17.45 -21.60 -5.94
CA PHE A 213 18.11 -20.56 -5.13
C PHE A 213 19.54 -20.87 -4.71
N HIS A 214 20.03 -22.09 -4.96
CA HIS A 214 21.43 -22.41 -4.76
C HIS A 214 22.19 -22.11 -6.06
N GLU A 215 23.10 -21.14 -6.02
CA GLU A 215 24.20 -21.09 -6.98
C GLU A 215 24.90 -22.45 -6.89
N ILE A 216 25.01 -23.15 -8.02
CA ILE A 216 26.01 -24.22 -8.16
C ILE A 216 27.34 -23.53 -7.88
N GLU A 217 28.02 -23.98 -6.82
CA GLU A 217 29.33 -23.50 -6.35
C GLU A 217 30.34 -23.26 -7.48
#